data_AF-A0A9P5P8L9-F1
#
_entry.id   AF-A0A9P5P8L9-F1
#
_cell.length_a   1.000
_cell.length_b   1.000
_cell.length_c   1.000
_cell.angle_alpha   90.00
_cell.angle_beta   90.00
_cell.angle_gamma   90.00
#
_symmetry.space_group_name_H-M   'P 1'
#
loop_
_entity.id
_entity.type
_entity.pdbx_description
1 polymer ?
#
loop_
_entity_poly.entity_id
_entity_poly.type
_entity_poly.pdbx_seq_one_letter_code
_entity_poly.pdbx_strand_id
1 'polypeptide(L)'
;MKTKAAAKGVAATRNHAEAMTVEDVEAMVGWSENECPKSIVDSSAEHVMLVIKHTFLRGFLSSGFTLWTRYVNNELCQLQHGDLTWNCCGLAPDCTEHFKVHLENRKGWQKKAGYDPHPTNNMYDIYPQPVHAMDMHYHLPVWTSVCRLLLGREFERDDFVFPFFSVNGTIQPKREFTHDMTQSLIQEASAAAGVAKTFTTHSLRRGGAQYRFMWAEGKQRWSLTIVRWWGGWAEDERVDTLMKYLMDSLQSYETGHGNALCPSRLEPAKSFMSDHSLNQPVTTNDFRHFAAAMISANKQVVDMLRVPPELTLAHMHQMAFPGTESQGNALKPLYHQAASSDLPMEGIPRQDHRPRKSLKSERSAPIPGVMVPDIPKHGKDLFMAIVKQWEEGDPSQGLTTPLKDWPVEWYTGSMRLVTGTKRSNRKLVADKYER
;
A
#
# COMPACT_ATOMS: atom_id res chain seq x y z
N MET A 1 13.15 -13.97 39.02
CA MET A 1 12.15 -14.78 38.28
C MET A 1 10.98 -13.89 37.89
N LYS A 2 10.92 -13.45 36.62
CA LYS A 2 9.74 -12.80 36.03
C LYS A 2 9.50 -13.48 34.68
N THR A 3 8.62 -14.46 34.70
CA THR A 3 8.16 -15.21 33.54
C THR A 3 7.37 -14.26 32.64
N LYS A 4 7.97 -13.80 31.53
CA LYS A 4 7.19 -13.24 30.42
C LYS A 4 6.38 -14.39 29.84
N ALA A 5 5.07 -14.35 30.06
CA ALA A 5 4.13 -15.20 29.35
C ALA A 5 4.32 -14.95 27.84
N ALA A 6 4.83 -15.95 27.14
CA ALA A 6 4.82 -15.97 25.69
C ALA A 6 3.36 -16.01 25.25
N ALA A 7 2.89 -14.96 24.58
CA ALA A 7 1.59 -14.96 23.95
C ALA A 7 1.56 -16.10 22.91
N LYS A 8 0.82 -17.16 23.21
CA LYS A 8 0.45 -18.20 22.24
C LYS A 8 -0.79 -17.72 21.50
N GLY A 9 -0.70 -17.62 20.17
CA GLY A 9 -1.80 -17.24 19.30
C GLY A 9 -1.31 -16.65 17.97
N VAL A 10 -2.25 -16.42 17.04
CA VAL A 10 -2.10 -15.95 15.63
C VAL A 10 -1.11 -14.79 15.43
N ALA A 11 -0.81 -14.02 16.49
CA ALA A 11 0.17 -12.94 16.49
C ALA A 11 1.64 -13.40 16.45
N ALA A 12 1.96 -14.67 16.74
CA ALA A 12 3.34 -15.15 16.89
C ALA A 12 4.11 -15.41 15.57
N THR A 13 3.49 -15.20 14.41
CA THR A 13 4.07 -15.52 13.08
C THR A 13 4.00 -14.39 12.04
N ARG A 14 3.89 -13.11 12.44
CA ARG A 14 3.92 -11.99 11.48
C ARG A 14 5.35 -11.48 11.23
N ASN A 15 6.15 -12.25 10.49
CA ASN A 15 7.44 -11.78 9.94
C ASN A 15 7.29 -11.04 8.59
N HIS A 16 6.07 -10.69 8.18
CA HIS A 16 5.80 -10.01 6.92
C HIS A 16 5.46 -8.54 7.16
N ALA A 17 6.03 -7.64 6.34
CA ALA A 17 5.72 -6.22 6.41
C ALA A 17 4.21 -5.98 6.27
N GLU A 18 3.68 -5.05 7.06
CA GLU A 18 2.26 -4.66 7.02
C GLU A 18 1.89 -4.15 5.63
N ALA A 19 0.69 -4.47 5.14
CA ALA A 19 0.20 -3.97 3.86
C ALA A 19 -0.20 -2.50 4.01
N MET A 20 0.25 -1.65 3.10
CA MET A 20 -0.27 -0.28 2.99
C MET A 20 -1.60 -0.38 2.25
N THR A 21 -2.72 -0.05 2.89
CA THR A 21 -4.02 -0.13 2.23
C THR A 21 -4.21 1.02 1.24
N VAL A 22 -5.25 0.97 0.40
CA VAL A 22 -5.52 2.07 -0.53
C VAL A 22 -5.86 3.35 0.23
N GLU A 23 -6.55 3.23 1.37
CA GLU A 23 -6.90 4.34 2.26
C GLU A 23 -5.66 4.96 2.90
N ASP A 24 -4.66 4.14 3.26
CA ASP A 24 -3.38 4.64 3.76
C ASP A 24 -2.66 5.48 2.68
N VAL A 25 -2.69 5.04 1.41
CA VAL A 25 -2.12 5.80 0.27
C VAL A 25 -2.92 7.07 0.01
N GLU A 26 -4.25 7.02 0.04
CA GLU A 26 -5.13 8.18 -0.12
C GLU A 26 -4.89 9.23 0.96
N ALA A 27 -4.71 8.83 2.22
CA ALA A 27 -4.38 9.74 3.30
C ALA A 27 -3.05 10.46 3.04
N MET A 28 -2.02 9.73 2.61
CA MET A 28 -0.69 10.29 2.31
C MET A 28 -0.70 11.21 1.08
N VAL A 29 -1.39 10.82 0.01
CA VAL A 29 -1.52 11.65 -1.20
C VAL A 29 -2.35 12.89 -0.92
N GLY A 30 -3.48 12.75 -0.22
CA GLY A 30 -4.33 13.87 0.17
C GLY A 30 -3.61 14.88 1.07
N TRP A 31 -2.83 14.42 2.05
CA TRP A 31 -1.94 15.29 2.82
C TRP A 31 -0.93 16.00 1.91
N SER A 32 -0.28 15.27 1.00
CA SER A 32 0.70 15.86 0.09
C SER A 32 0.11 16.90 -0.87
N GLU A 33 -1.14 16.75 -1.26
CA GLU A 33 -1.85 17.71 -2.13
C GLU A 33 -2.30 18.95 -1.38
N ASN A 34 -2.61 18.82 -0.09
CA ASN A 34 -2.89 19.96 0.78
C ASN A 34 -1.63 20.80 1.02
N GLU A 35 -0.48 20.16 1.25
CA GLU A 35 0.81 20.85 1.45
C GLU A 35 1.38 21.42 0.13
N CYS A 36 1.22 20.69 -0.97
CA CYS A 36 1.70 21.09 -2.29
C CYS A 36 0.60 20.95 -3.36
N PRO A 37 -0.35 21.91 -3.40
CA PRO A 37 -1.38 21.97 -4.42
C PRO A 37 -0.81 22.17 -5.81
N LYS A 38 -1.60 21.84 -6.84
CA LYS A 38 -1.21 21.97 -8.25
C LYS A 38 -0.74 23.39 -8.62
N SER A 39 -1.37 24.42 -8.06
CA SER A 39 -0.97 25.83 -8.29
C SER A 39 0.45 26.15 -7.83
N ILE A 40 0.95 25.50 -6.78
CA ILE A 40 2.32 25.68 -6.29
C ILE A 40 3.30 24.95 -7.22
N VAL A 41 2.94 23.77 -7.72
CA VAL A 41 3.74 23.00 -8.68
C VAL A 41 4.02 23.84 -9.94
N ASP A 42 3.03 24.61 -10.38
CA ASP A 42 3.12 25.43 -11.60
C ASP A 42 3.92 26.75 -11.43
N SER A 43 4.17 27.22 -10.20
CA SER A 43 4.83 28.52 -9.90
C SER A 43 6.32 28.44 -9.49
N SER A 44 6.85 27.21 -9.43
CA SER A 44 8.22 26.66 -9.29
C SER A 44 9.38 27.39 -8.57
N ALA A 45 9.52 28.72 -8.50
CA ALA A 45 10.79 29.32 -8.07
C ALA A 45 10.99 29.41 -6.54
N GLU A 46 9.94 29.75 -5.78
CA GLU A 46 10.08 30.01 -4.33
C GLU A 46 9.94 28.75 -3.47
N HIS A 47 9.35 27.68 -4.01
CA HIS A 47 8.97 26.48 -3.27
C HIS A 47 9.59 25.20 -3.86
N VAL A 48 10.74 25.30 -4.53
CA VAL A 48 11.39 24.20 -5.27
C VAL A 48 11.46 22.90 -4.46
N MET A 49 11.98 22.96 -3.23
CA MET A 49 12.13 21.77 -2.40
C MET A 49 10.80 21.13 -2.01
N LEU A 50 9.80 21.96 -1.70
CA LEU A 50 8.44 21.50 -1.39
C LEU A 50 7.85 20.77 -2.59
N VAL A 51 7.92 21.40 -3.78
CA VAL A 51 7.44 20.82 -5.04
C VAL A 51 8.15 19.50 -5.33
N ILE A 52 9.47 19.45 -5.23
CA ILE A 52 10.25 18.21 -5.45
C ILE A 52 9.79 17.11 -4.51
N LYS A 53 9.79 17.36 -3.19
CA LYS A 53 9.46 16.33 -2.20
C LYS A 53 8.06 15.75 -2.42
N HIS A 54 7.07 16.61 -2.59
CA HIS A 54 5.67 16.19 -2.68
C HIS A 54 5.31 15.57 -4.03
N THR A 55 5.87 16.05 -5.14
CA THR A 55 5.64 15.40 -6.45
C THR A 55 6.42 14.10 -6.58
N PHE A 56 7.64 14.02 -6.04
CA PHE A 56 8.39 12.76 -5.92
C PHE A 56 7.59 11.74 -5.11
N LEU A 57 7.09 12.12 -3.93
CA LEU A 57 6.34 11.23 -3.05
C LEU A 57 5.10 10.66 -3.76
N ARG A 58 4.30 11.52 -4.40
CA ARG A 58 3.09 11.12 -5.14
C ARG A 58 3.42 10.17 -6.30
N GLY A 59 4.44 10.50 -7.09
CA GLY A 59 4.93 9.65 -8.17
C GLY A 59 5.41 8.29 -7.65
N PHE A 60 6.15 8.29 -6.53
CA PHE A 60 6.74 7.10 -5.95
C PHE A 60 5.70 6.15 -5.34
N LEU A 61 4.77 6.68 -4.53
CA LEU A 61 3.71 5.90 -3.88
C LEU A 61 2.81 5.24 -4.94
N SER A 62 2.31 6.02 -5.91
CA SER A 62 1.44 5.50 -6.97
C SER A 62 2.14 4.45 -7.85
N SER A 63 3.41 4.69 -8.20
CA SER A 63 4.20 3.74 -9.00
C SER A 63 4.50 2.45 -8.23
N GLY A 64 4.86 2.55 -6.95
CA GLY A 64 5.10 1.39 -6.09
C GLY A 64 3.84 0.56 -5.85
N PHE A 65 2.70 1.22 -5.61
CA PHE A 65 1.40 0.58 -5.41
C PHE A 65 0.85 -0.04 -6.70
N THR A 66 1.19 0.52 -7.87
CA THR A 66 0.74 0.01 -9.18
C THR A 66 1.62 -1.12 -9.70
N LEU A 67 2.95 -0.97 -9.72
CA LEU A 67 3.88 -1.92 -10.36
C LEU A 67 4.30 -3.10 -9.48
N TRP A 68 4.09 -2.97 -8.17
CA TRP A 68 4.45 -4.00 -7.17
C TRP A 68 5.93 -4.38 -7.25
N THR A 69 6.80 -3.40 -7.46
CA THR A 69 8.26 -3.58 -7.54
C THR A 69 8.81 -4.16 -6.23
N ARG A 70 9.82 -5.04 -6.34
CA ARG A 70 10.49 -5.58 -5.15
C ARG A 70 11.51 -4.60 -4.62
N TYR A 71 11.57 -4.57 -3.30
CA TYR A 71 12.36 -3.63 -2.56
C TYR A 71 13.84 -4.03 -2.36
N VAL A 72 14.17 -5.34 -2.32
CA VAL A 72 15.53 -5.81 -1.96
C VAL A 72 16.63 -5.36 -2.95
N ASN A 73 16.28 -4.83 -4.12
CA ASN A 73 17.21 -4.19 -5.07
C ASN A 73 16.76 -2.79 -5.52
N ASN A 74 15.80 -2.17 -4.81
CA ASN A 74 15.23 -0.88 -5.17
C ASN A 74 14.77 -0.78 -6.65
N GLU A 75 14.11 -1.83 -7.15
CA GLU A 75 13.72 -1.98 -8.58
C GLU A 75 13.04 -0.71 -9.14
N LEU A 76 12.29 0.01 -8.31
CA LEU A 76 11.62 1.26 -8.72
C LEU A 76 12.58 2.45 -8.85
N CYS A 77 13.55 2.61 -7.95
CA CYS A 77 14.54 3.69 -8.06
C CYS A 77 15.61 3.42 -9.12
N GLN A 78 15.77 2.16 -9.52
CA GLN A 78 16.64 1.78 -10.64
C GLN A 78 16.00 1.99 -12.01
N LEU A 79 14.69 2.29 -12.04
CA LEU A 79 13.97 2.55 -13.29
C LEU A 79 14.57 3.78 -14.00
N GLN A 80 14.92 3.60 -15.27
CA GLN A 80 15.48 4.65 -16.11
C GLN A 80 14.45 5.16 -17.11
N HIS A 81 14.66 6.35 -17.67
CA HIS A 81 13.74 6.93 -18.63
C HIS A 81 13.57 6.06 -19.89
N GLY A 82 14.63 5.36 -20.28
CA GLY A 82 14.64 4.40 -21.39
C GLY A 82 13.73 3.18 -21.16
N ASP A 83 13.35 2.91 -19.91
CA ASP A 83 12.38 1.86 -19.56
C ASP A 83 10.93 2.33 -19.77
N LEU A 84 10.70 3.61 -20.06
CA LEU A 84 9.38 4.19 -20.26
C LEU A 84 9.10 4.43 -21.74
N THR A 85 7.94 3.98 -22.21
CA THR A 85 7.43 4.29 -23.56
C THR A 85 6.15 5.11 -23.44
N TRP A 86 6.25 6.41 -23.68
CA TRP A 86 5.14 7.37 -23.54
C TRP A 86 4.19 7.36 -24.74
N ASN A 87 3.01 7.97 -24.56
CA ASN A 87 2.02 8.23 -25.61
C ASN A 87 1.63 6.98 -26.42
N CYS A 88 1.48 5.85 -25.73
CA CYS A 88 0.99 4.63 -26.34
C CYS A 88 -0.54 4.68 -26.47
N CYS A 89 -1.03 4.01 -27.50
CA CYS A 89 -2.45 3.92 -27.79
C CYS A 89 -2.90 2.46 -27.65
N GLY A 90 -3.99 2.24 -26.93
CA GLY A 90 -4.58 0.93 -26.75
C GLY A 90 -5.09 0.33 -28.07
N LEU A 91 -5.49 -0.93 -28.04
CA LEU A 91 -6.11 -1.56 -29.20
C LEU A 91 -7.46 -0.91 -29.51
N ALA A 92 -7.82 -0.87 -30.79
CA ALA A 92 -9.16 -0.49 -31.21
C ALA A 92 -10.21 -1.42 -30.54
N PRO A 93 -11.42 -0.92 -30.21
CA PRO A 93 -11.98 0.37 -30.62
C PRO A 93 -11.68 1.55 -29.68
N ASP A 94 -11.30 1.30 -28.43
CA ASP A 94 -11.26 2.33 -27.39
C ASP A 94 -9.99 3.18 -27.42
N CYS A 95 -8.92 2.71 -28.09
CA CYS A 95 -7.68 3.47 -28.35
C CYS A 95 -7.15 4.21 -27.11
N THR A 96 -7.31 3.61 -25.93
CA THR A 96 -7.08 4.30 -24.66
C THR A 96 -5.61 4.67 -24.51
N GLU A 97 -5.35 5.95 -24.24
CA GLU A 97 -4.01 6.46 -23.98
C GLU A 97 -3.42 5.81 -22.74
N HIS A 98 -2.16 5.43 -22.85
CA HIS A 98 -1.37 4.85 -21.77
C HIS A 98 0.12 5.09 -22.03
N PHE A 99 0.95 4.72 -21.08
CA PHE A 99 2.38 4.53 -21.32
C PHE A 99 2.80 3.15 -20.86
N LYS A 100 3.96 2.70 -21.31
CA LYS A 100 4.51 1.40 -20.96
C LYS A 100 5.71 1.54 -20.06
N VAL A 101 5.86 0.59 -19.15
CA VAL A 101 7.01 0.47 -18.26
C VAL A 101 7.65 -0.89 -18.50
N HIS A 102 8.94 -0.92 -18.78
CA HIS A 102 9.72 -2.14 -18.88
C HIS A 102 10.46 -2.40 -17.56
N LEU A 103 10.31 -3.59 -16.98
CA LEU A 103 11.04 -3.97 -15.76
C LEU A 103 12.03 -5.11 -16.05
N GLU A 104 13.23 -4.77 -16.53
CA GLU A 104 14.22 -5.74 -17.01
C GLU A 104 14.68 -6.75 -15.94
N ASN A 105 14.90 -6.30 -14.70
CA ASN A 105 15.57 -7.09 -13.65
C ASN A 105 14.65 -7.70 -12.59
N ARG A 106 13.47 -8.20 -12.98
CA ARG A 106 12.53 -8.84 -12.05
C ARG A 106 13.08 -10.18 -11.53
N LYS A 107 13.31 -10.29 -10.22
CA LYS A 107 13.86 -11.50 -9.56
C LYS A 107 13.19 -12.83 -9.92
N GLY A 108 11.86 -12.84 -10.13
CA GLY A 108 11.14 -14.07 -10.49
C GLY A 108 11.37 -14.54 -11.93
N TRP A 109 11.88 -13.64 -12.78
CA TRP A 109 12.06 -13.88 -14.21
C TRP A 109 13.52 -14.15 -14.57
N GLN A 110 14.46 -13.70 -13.74
CA GLN A 110 15.90 -14.01 -13.87
C GLN A 110 16.22 -15.52 -13.88
N LYS A 111 15.34 -16.36 -13.32
CA LYS A 111 15.49 -17.83 -13.33
C LYS A 111 14.99 -18.51 -14.62
N LYS A 112 14.28 -17.78 -15.51
CA LYS A 112 13.75 -18.33 -16.77
C LYS A 112 14.74 -18.29 -17.94
N ALA A 113 16.01 -17.92 -17.70
CA ALA A 113 17.05 -17.95 -18.72
C ALA A 113 17.31 -19.40 -19.18
N GLY A 114 16.57 -19.85 -20.19
CA GLY A 114 16.70 -21.19 -20.77
C GLY A 114 15.42 -21.79 -21.36
N TYR A 115 14.23 -21.20 -21.14
CA TYR A 115 12.99 -21.70 -21.75
C TYR A 115 12.26 -20.58 -22.50
N ASP A 116 11.76 -20.94 -23.68
CA ASP A 116 11.15 -20.15 -24.75
C ASP A 116 10.70 -18.72 -24.36
N PRO A 117 11.27 -17.66 -24.98
CA PRO A 117 10.89 -16.28 -24.70
C PRO A 117 9.42 -16.06 -25.07
N HIS A 118 8.52 -16.11 -24.08
CA HIS A 118 7.18 -15.60 -24.27
C HIS A 118 7.28 -14.09 -24.60
N PRO A 119 6.68 -13.63 -25.71
CA PRO A 119 6.93 -12.31 -26.28
C PRO A 119 6.41 -11.11 -25.45
N THR A 120 5.77 -11.33 -24.30
CA THR A 120 5.29 -10.27 -23.39
C THR A 120 6.34 -9.97 -22.31
N ASN A 121 7.47 -9.46 -22.80
CA ASN A 121 8.72 -9.21 -22.09
C ASN A 121 8.58 -8.10 -21.03
N ASN A 122 8.28 -8.44 -19.76
CA ASN A 122 8.30 -7.53 -18.60
C ASN A 122 7.71 -6.12 -18.83
N MET A 123 6.72 -6.01 -19.70
CA MET A 123 6.17 -4.74 -20.18
C MET A 123 4.80 -4.53 -19.55
N TYR A 124 4.64 -3.40 -18.86
CA TYR A 124 3.44 -3.06 -18.11
C TYR A 124 2.77 -1.88 -18.79
N ASP A 125 1.56 -2.09 -19.29
CA ASP A 125 0.75 -1.00 -19.82
C ASP A 125 0.05 -0.27 -18.66
N ILE A 126 0.37 1.01 -18.49
CA ILE A 126 -0.09 1.85 -17.38
C ILE A 126 -1.20 2.76 -17.87
N TYR A 127 -2.43 2.36 -17.54
CA TYR A 127 -3.65 3.11 -17.86
C TYR A 127 -4.07 4.01 -16.69
N PRO A 128 -4.92 5.03 -16.94
CA PRO A 128 -5.59 5.80 -15.90
C PRO A 128 -6.25 4.91 -14.85
N GLN A 129 -6.14 5.30 -13.59
CA GLN A 129 -6.70 4.55 -12.47
C GLN A 129 -7.92 5.25 -11.86
N PRO A 130 -8.92 4.48 -11.42
CA PRO A 130 -10.16 5.03 -10.84
C PRO A 130 -9.92 5.65 -9.46
N VAL A 131 -8.93 5.17 -8.71
CA VAL A 131 -8.51 5.76 -7.44
C VAL A 131 -7.31 6.66 -7.70
N HIS A 132 -7.52 7.96 -7.51
CA HIS A 132 -6.52 9.00 -7.79
C HIS A 132 -5.18 8.77 -7.09
N ALA A 133 -5.20 8.34 -5.82
CA ALA A 133 -3.98 8.20 -5.03
C ALA A 133 -3.03 7.11 -5.53
N MET A 134 -3.56 6.07 -6.20
CA MET A 134 -2.74 5.04 -6.84
C MET A 134 -2.50 5.30 -8.33
N ASP A 135 -3.00 6.41 -8.89
CA ASP A 135 -2.95 6.66 -10.32
C ASP A 135 -1.55 7.05 -10.80
N MET A 136 -0.74 6.02 -11.06
CA MET A 136 0.58 6.18 -11.65
C MET A 136 0.52 6.91 -13.01
N HIS A 137 -0.58 6.74 -13.77
CA HIS A 137 -0.74 7.40 -15.06
C HIS A 137 -0.79 8.92 -14.93
N TYR A 138 -1.32 9.42 -13.81
CA TYR A 138 -1.36 10.85 -13.51
C TYR A 138 -0.08 11.33 -12.79
N HIS A 139 0.28 10.70 -11.68
CA HIS A 139 1.31 11.23 -10.77
C HIS A 139 2.73 11.13 -11.33
N LEU A 140 3.04 10.09 -12.12
CA LEU A 140 4.39 9.93 -12.67
C LEU A 140 4.70 10.99 -13.76
N PRO A 141 3.82 11.27 -14.74
CA PRO A 141 4.02 12.37 -15.67
C PRO A 141 4.18 13.74 -14.99
N VAL A 142 3.44 14.01 -13.91
CA VAL A 142 3.60 15.25 -13.12
C VAL A 142 5.01 15.34 -12.55
N TRP A 143 5.49 14.27 -11.90
CA TRP A 143 6.85 14.21 -11.35
C TRP A 143 7.94 14.39 -12.42
N THR A 144 7.84 13.68 -13.54
CA THR A 144 8.81 13.80 -14.63
C THR A 144 8.81 15.19 -15.24
N SER A 145 7.66 15.86 -15.31
CA SER A 145 7.55 17.24 -15.83
C SER A 145 8.21 18.26 -14.89
N VAL A 146 8.05 18.10 -13.56
CA VAL A 146 8.79 18.89 -12.57
C VAL A 146 10.30 18.69 -12.72
N CYS A 147 10.75 17.44 -12.92
CA CYS A 147 12.16 17.17 -13.13
C CYS A 147 12.70 17.83 -14.40
N ARG A 148 11.98 17.74 -15.54
CA ARG A 148 12.37 18.41 -16.80
C ARG A 148 12.52 19.92 -16.60
N LEU A 149 11.54 20.53 -15.94
CA LEU A 149 11.54 21.97 -15.67
C LEU A 149 12.78 22.38 -14.85
N LEU A 150 13.11 21.63 -13.80
CA LEU A 150 14.22 21.93 -12.91
C LEU A 150 15.59 21.59 -13.50
N LEU A 151 15.67 20.59 -14.39
CA LEU A 151 16.90 20.24 -15.11
C LEU A 151 17.19 21.20 -16.27
N GLY A 152 16.17 21.90 -16.78
CA GLY A 152 16.27 22.75 -17.97
C GLY A 152 16.55 21.97 -19.26
N ARG A 153 16.33 20.64 -19.24
CA ARG A 153 16.50 19.74 -20.39
C ARG A 153 15.52 18.57 -20.32
N GLU A 154 15.33 17.93 -21.46
CA GLU A 154 14.63 16.64 -21.55
C GLU A 154 15.43 15.52 -20.87
N PHE A 155 14.74 14.46 -20.45
CA PHE A 155 15.37 13.27 -19.88
C PHE A 155 16.14 12.48 -20.95
N GLU A 156 17.34 12.05 -20.60
CA GLU A 156 18.13 11.09 -21.38
C GLU A 156 17.72 9.65 -21.02
N ARG A 157 18.00 8.69 -21.90
CA ARG A 157 17.57 7.29 -21.72
C ARG A 157 18.06 6.66 -20.41
N ASP A 158 19.26 6.98 -19.98
CA ASP A 158 19.92 6.46 -18.78
C ASP A 158 19.69 7.34 -17.53
N ASP A 159 18.89 8.41 -17.63
CA ASP A 159 18.48 9.17 -16.46
C ASP A 159 17.50 8.35 -15.61
N PHE A 160 17.70 8.34 -14.30
CA PHE A 160 16.79 7.69 -13.37
C PHE A 160 15.45 8.42 -13.33
N VAL A 161 14.35 7.67 -13.34
CA VAL A 161 12.98 8.20 -13.20
C VAL A 161 12.76 8.78 -11.81
N PHE A 162 13.36 8.18 -10.79
CA PHE A 162 13.40 8.68 -9.41
C PHE A 162 14.85 9.03 -9.05
N PRO A 163 15.37 10.16 -9.54
CA PRO A 163 16.75 10.56 -9.31
C PRO A 163 16.96 11.11 -7.90
N PHE A 164 18.21 11.11 -7.46
CA PHE A 164 18.66 11.80 -6.26
C PHE A 164 18.37 13.31 -6.36
N PHE A 165 17.89 13.91 -5.28
CA PHE A 165 17.84 15.37 -5.14
C PHE A 165 18.51 15.81 -3.84
N SER A 166 19.25 16.91 -3.91
CA SER A 166 19.97 17.49 -2.77
C SER A 166 19.04 18.34 -1.90
N VAL A 167 19.48 18.67 -0.69
CA VAL A 167 18.76 19.58 0.23
C VAL A 167 18.52 20.98 -0.34
N ASN A 168 19.26 21.37 -1.38
CA ASN A 168 19.10 22.67 -2.04
C ASN A 168 18.13 22.62 -3.24
N GLY A 169 17.48 21.47 -3.47
CA GLY A 169 16.55 21.30 -4.59
C GLY A 169 17.22 20.98 -5.92
N THR A 170 18.50 20.63 -5.92
CA THR A 170 19.21 20.24 -7.14
C THR A 170 18.95 18.76 -7.44
N ILE A 171 18.42 18.46 -8.63
CA ILE A 171 18.21 17.09 -9.11
C ILE A 171 19.50 16.58 -9.78
N GLN A 172 19.91 15.36 -9.44
CA GLN A 172 21.05 14.64 -10.02
C GLN A 172 20.54 13.42 -10.80
N PRO A 173 20.26 13.58 -12.12
CA PRO A 173 19.51 12.58 -12.89
C PRO A 173 20.28 11.26 -13.11
N LYS A 174 21.61 11.29 -13.00
CA LYS A 174 22.50 10.12 -13.13
C LYS A 174 22.77 9.37 -11.82
N ARG A 175 22.08 9.75 -10.73
CA ARG A 175 22.24 9.13 -9.42
C ARG A 175 20.90 8.63 -8.92
N GLU A 176 20.84 7.36 -8.54
CA GLU A 176 19.62 6.77 -7.99
C GLU A 176 19.25 7.36 -6.63
N PHE A 177 17.95 7.48 -6.36
CA PHE A 177 17.45 7.79 -5.03
C PHE A 177 17.62 6.56 -4.12
N THR A 178 18.31 6.74 -2.99
CA THR A 178 18.65 5.61 -2.13
C THR A 178 17.45 5.11 -1.34
N HIS A 179 17.48 3.83 -0.97
CA HIS A 179 16.45 3.26 -0.11
C HIS A 179 16.22 4.07 1.17
N ASP A 180 17.29 4.39 1.91
CA ASP A 180 17.14 4.97 3.24
C ASP A 180 16.45 6.33 3.16
N MET A 181 16.71 7.08 2.08
CA MET A 181 16.00 8.31 1.79
C MET A 181 14.52 8.05 1.47
N THR A 182 14.20 7.05 0.64
CA THR A 182 12.81 6.67 0.33
C THR A 182 12.06 6.28 1.60
N GLN A 183 12.68 5.47 2.44
CA GLN A 183 12.10 4.98 3.68
C GLN A 183 11.86 6.12 4.67
N SER A 184 12.78 7.08 4.74
CA SER A 184 12.62 8.31 5.51
C SER A 184 11.43 9.13 5.00
N LEU A 185 11.30 9.33 3.68
CA LEU A 185 10.18 10.07 3.09
C LEU A 185 8.83 9.41 3.34
N ILE A 186 8.74 8.08 3.21
CA ILE A 186 7.51 7.33 3.49
C ILE A 186 7.12 7.46 4.97
N GLN A 187 8.09 7.38 5.89
CA GLN A 187 7.83 7.53 7.32
C GLN A 187 7.39 8.95 7.68
N GLU A 188 8.06 9.96 7.12
CA GLU A 188 7.68 11.38 7.27
C GLU A 188 6.24 11.61 6.81
N ALA A 189 5.91 11.16 5.59
CA ALA A 189 4.57 11.30 5.01
C ALA A 189 3.50 10.52 5.79
N SER A 190 3.81 9.29 6.23
CA SER A 190 2.88 8.46 7.03
C SER A 190 2.56 9.15 8.36
N ALA A 191 3.58 9.69 9.04
CA ALA A 191 3.40 10.41 10.29
C ALA A 191 2.60 11.71 10.10
N ALA A 192 2.92 12.48 9.05
CA ALA A 192 2.25 13.74 8.74
C ALA A 192 0.79 13.54 8.32
N ALA A 193 0.48 12.45 7.61
CA ALA A 193 -0.88 12.07 7.23
C ALA A 193 -1.68 11.43 8.38
N GLY A 194 -1.10 11.29 9.58
CA GLY A 194 -1.77 10.67 10.73
C GLY A 194 -1.94 9.16 10.63
N VAL A 195 -1.21 8.49 9.74
CA VAL A 195 -1.27 7.03 9.58
C VAL A 195 -0.37 6.37 10.62
N ALA A 196 -0.99 5.79 11.66
CA ALA A 196 -0.33 5.19 12.82
C ALA A 196 0.31 3.80 12.55
N LYS A 197 0.93 3.62 11.39
CA LYS A 197 1.59 2.37 10.97
C LYS A 197 3.01 2.66 10.51
N THR A 198 3.90 1.68 10.67
CA THR A 198 5.27 1.78 10.12
C THR A 198 5.32 1.04 8.80
N PHE A 199 5.26 1.79 7.70
CA PHE A 199 5.37 1.20 6.39
C PHE A 199 6.80 1.03 5.94
N THR A 200 6.98 0.03 5.09
CA THR A 200 8.17 -0.10 4.25
C THR A 200 7.75 0.06 2.80
N THR A 201 8.71 0.27 1.90
CA THR A 201 8.47 0.13 0.46
C THR A 201 7.86 -1.23 0.09
N HIS A 202 8.13 -2.31 0.84
CA HIS A 202 7.48 -3.61 0.63
C HIS A 202 5.98 -3.60 0.97
N SER A 203 5.53 -2.66 1.80
CA SER A 203 4.12 -2.46 2.15
C SER A 203 3.28 -2.02 0.95
N LEU A 204 3.86 -1.22 0.03
CA LEU A 204 3.20 -0.79 -1.22
C LEU A 204 2.91 -1.97 -2.14
N ARG A 205 3.92 -2.82 -2.36
CA ARG A 205 3.77 -4.07 -3.14
C ARG A 205 2.69 -4.97 -2.54
N ARG A 206 2.69 -5.12 -1.22
CA ARG A 206 1.67 -5.93 -0.52
C ARG A 206 0.28 -5.33 -0.68
N GLY A 207 0.18 -4.04 -0.44
CA GLY A 207 -1.03 -3.23 -0.55
C GLY A 207 -1.68 -3.34 -1.90
N GLY A 208 -0.93 -3.01 -2.96
CA GLY A 208 -1.44 -3.05 -4.32
C GLY A 208 -1.90 -4.45 -4.75
N ALA A 209 -1.13 -5.49 -4.40
CA ALA A 209 -1.52 -6.87 -4.69
C ALA A 209 -2.82 -7.27 -3.97
N GLN A 210 -2.95 -6.91 -2.69
CA GLN A 210 -4.15 -7.16 -1.91
C GLN A 210 -5.35 -6.35 -2.43
N TYR A 211 -5.14 -5.09 -2.80
CA TYR A 211 -6.19 -4.24 -3.36
C TYR A 211 -6.74 -4.84 -4.65
N ARG A 212 -5.89 -5.15 -5.64
CA ARG A 212 -6.35 -5.73 -6.90
C ARG A 212 -7.00 -7.09 -6.74
N PHE A 213 -6.53 -7.90 -5.79
CA PHE A 213 -7.09 -9.24 -5.60
C PHE A 213 -8.42 -9.24 -4.81
N MET A 214 -8.55 -8.38 -3.79
CA MET A 214 -9.64 -8.47 -2.80
C MET A 214 -10.53 -7.24 -2.75
N TRP A 215 -9.96 -6.03 -2.84
CA TRP A 215 -10.66 -4.80 -2.45
C TRP A 215 -11.11 -3.93 -3.62
N ALA A 216 -10.51 -4.07 -4.80
CA ALA A 216 -10.92 -3.35 -6.00
C ALA A 216 -12.39 -3.65 -6.33
N GLU A 217 -13.09 -2.73 -7.00
CA GLU A 217 -14.52 -2.88 -7.26
C GLU A 217 -14.80 -3.63 -8.56
N GLY A 218 -15.69 -4.63 -8.51
CA GLY A 218 -16.23 -5.31 -9.69
C GLY A 218 -15.15 -5.77 -10.69
N LYS A 219 -15.23 -5.25 -11.93
CA LYS A 219 -14.31 -5.61 -13.03
C LYS A 219 -12.85 -5.21 -12.81
N GLN A 220 -12.56 -4.42 -11.78
CA GLN A 220 -11.20 -4.01 -11.45
C GLN A 220 -10.45 -5.05 -10.60
N ARG A 221 -11.16 -6.08 -10.10
CA ARG A 221 -10.55 -7.21 -9.40
C ARG A 221 -9.80 -8.10 -10.37
N TRP A 222 -8.60 -8.50 -9.97
CA TRP A 222 -7.71 -9.33 -10.76
C TRP A 222 -7.78 -10.77 -10.31
N SER A 223 -7.78 -11.69 -11.28
CA SER A 223 -7.63 -13.12 -11.00
C SER A 223 -6.24 -13.41 -10.44
N LEU A 224 -6.08 -14.56 -9.76
CA LEU A 224 -4.77 -15.01 -9.28
C LEU A 224 -3.73 -15.10 -10.41
N THR A 225 -4.15 -15.44 -11.63
CA THR A 225 -3.26 -15.49 -12.81
C THR A 225 -2.69 -14.11 -13.13
N ILE A 226 -3.53 -13.08 -13.15
CA ILE A 226 -3.09 -11.70 -13.40
C ILE A 226 -2.20 -11.23 -12.26
N VAL A 227 -2.59 -11.45 -11.00
CA VAL A 227 -1.79 -11.07 -9.83
C VAL A 227 -0.41 -11.73 -9.86
N ARG A 228 -0.36 -13.03 -10.18
CA ARG A 228 0.89 -13.81 -10.28
C ARG A 228 1.81 -13.27 -11.38
N TRP A 229 1.25 -12.99 -12.56
CA TRP A 229 2.02 -12.42 -13.67
C TRP A 229 2.51 -11.02 -13.33
N TRP A 230 1.60 -10.16 -12.86
CA TRP A 230 1.88 -8.74 -12.61
C TRP A 230 2.96 -8.53 -11.56
N GLY A 231 2.91 -9.20 -10.40
CA GLY A 231 4.00 -9.02 -9.42
C GLY A 231 5.25 -9.88 -9.68
N GLY A 232 5.32 -10.52 -10.84
CA GLY A 232 6.49 -11.25 -11.30
C GLY A 232 6.85 -12.46 -10.44
N TRP A 233 5.86 -13.25 -10.03
CA TRP A 233 6.09 -14.52 -9.34
C TRP A 233 6.53 -15.60 -10.32
N ALA A 234 7.55 -16.37 -9.92
CA ALA A 234 8.10 -17.42 -10.78
C ALA A 234 7.16 -18.63 -10.87
N GLU A 235 7.28 -19.43 -11.93
CA GLU A 235 6.46 -20.64 -12.12
C GLU A 235 6.75 -21.72 -11.07
N ASP A 236 8.01 -21.80 -10.62
CA ASP A 236 8.50 -22.70 -9.58
C ASP A 236 8.18 -22.23 -8.14
N GLU A 237 7.70 -20.99 -7.96
CA GLU A 237 7.32 -20.47 -6.64
C GLU A 237 5.97 -21.06 -6.21
N ARG A 238 5.95 -21.75 -5.06
CA ARG A 238 4.73 -22.40 -4.54
C ARG A 238 3.60 -21.38 -4.39
N VAL A 239 2.47 -21.66 -5.05
CA VAL A 239 1.21 -20.86 -4.98
C VAL A 239 0.78 -20.63 -3.54
N ASP A 240 1.05 -21.57 -2.63
CA ASP A 240 0.80 -21.45 -1.19
C ASP A 240 1.43 -20.21 -0.55
N THR A 241 2.58 -19.76 -1.06
CA THR A 241 3.29 -18.58 -0.53
C THR A 241 2.58 -17.29 -0.95
N LEU A 242 2.14 -17.22 -2.22
CA LEU A 242 1.33 -16.11 -2.72
C LEU A 242 -0.04 -16.10 -2.04
N MET A 243 -0.67 -17.26 -1.89
CA MET A 243 -1.96 -17.38 -1.22
C MET A 243 -1.87 -16.98 0.24
N LYS A 244 -0.83 -17.37 0.99
CA LYS A 244 -0.59 -16.86 2.34
C LYS A 244 -0.39 -15.34 2.35
N TYR A 245 0.40 -14.81 1.41
CA TYR A 245 0.64 -13.36 1.30
C TYR A 245 -0.65 -12.54 1.12
N LEU A 246 -1.61 -13.09 0.36
CA LEU A 246 -2.93 -12.49 0.12
C LEU A 246 -3.92 -12.78 1.26
N MET A 247 -4.03 -14.04 1.70
CA MET A 247 -5.05 -14.57 2.62
C MET A 247 -4.76 -14.36 4.11
N ASP A 248 -3.49 -14.22 4.53
CA ASP A 248 -3.16 -13.96 5.95
C ASP A 248 -3.80 -12.66 6.48
N SER A 249 -4.26 -11.78 5.59
CA SER A 249 -5.04 -10.59 5.91
C SER A 249 -6.52 -10.91 6.16
N LEU A 250 -7.11 -11.82 5.37
CA LEU A 250 -8.53 -12.18 5.45
C LEU A 250 -8.89 -12.95 6.72
N GLN A 251 -8.00 -13.81 7.20
CA GLN A 251 -8.24 -14.59 8.42
C GLN A 251 -8.44 -13.72 9.68
N SER A 252 -7.95 -12.47 9.70
CA SER A 252 -8.22 -11.54 10.80
C SER A 252 -9.58 -10.82 10.72
N TYR A 253 -10.26 -10.86 9.57
CA TYR A 253 -11.55 -10.19 9.35
C TYR A 253 -12.73 -11.17 9.31
N GLU A 254 -12.48 -12.46 9.02
CA GLU A 254 -13.49 -13.51 9.05
C GLU A 254 -13.83 -13.91 10.49
N THR A 255 -14.75 -13.16 11.11
CA THR A 255 -15.40 -13.59 12.35
C THR A 255 -16.89 -13.78 12.10
N GLY A 256 -17.36 -15.02 12.27
CA GLY A 256 -18.77 -15.39 12.12
C GLY A 256 -19.09 -16.08 10.79
N HIS A 257 -19.06 -17.41 10.79
CA HIS A 257 -19.51 -18.26 9.67
C HIS A 257 -20.88 -18.91 9.92
N GLY A 258 -21.60 -18.50 10.98
CA GLY A 258 -22.82 -19.16 11.44
C GLY A 258 -23.98 -19.15 10.44
N ASN A 259 -23.95 -18.27 9.44
CA ASN A 259 -24.93 -18.16 8.38
C ASN A 259 -24.39 -18.57 6.99
N ALA A 260 -23.21 -19.20 6.91
CA ALA A 260 -22.57 -19.55 5.64
C ALA A 260 -23.39 -20.55 4.79
N LEU A 261 -24.28 -21.32 5.42
CA LEU A 261 -25.21 -22.25 4.79
C LEU A 261 -26.60 -21.64 4.50
N CYS A 262 -26.79 -20.33 4.69
CA CYS A 262 -28.09 -19.71 4.47
C CYS A 262 -28.50 -19.86 2.99
N PRO A 263 -29.63 -20.52 2.67
CA PRO A 263 -30.04 -20.79 1.29
C PRO A 263 -30.34 -19.54 0.46
N SER A 264 -30.52 -18.37 1.08
CA SER A 264 -30.68 -17.10 0.37
C SER A 264 -29.35 -16.50 -0.10
N ARG A 265 -28.21 -17.06 0.31
CA ARG A 265 -26.87 -16.75 -0.21
C ARG A 265 -26.54 -17.66 -1.40
N LEU A 266 -27.46 -17.78 -2.36
CA LEU A 266 -27.20 -18.30 -3.69
C LEU A 266 -26.48 -17.14 -4.41
N GLU A 267 -25.16 -17.10 -4.56
CA GLU A 267 -24.42 -17.76 -5.64
C GLU A 267 -22.89 -17.65 -5.37
N PRO A 268 -22.34 -18.30 -4.33
CA PRO A 268 -20.90 -18.22 -4.02
C PRO A 268 -20.04 -18.85 -5.13
N ALA A 269 -20.63 -19.74 -5.93
CA ALA A 269 -19.98 -20.43 -7.03
C ALA A 269 -19.85 -19.58 -8.31
N LYS A 270 -20.58 -18.45 -8.43
CA LYS A 270 -20.56 -17.63 -9.66
C LYS A 270 -19.53 -16.50 -9.62
N SER A 271 -19.12 -16.03 -8.44
CA SER A 271 -18.18 -14.91 -8.32
C SER A 271 -17.59 -14.80 -6.91
N PHE A 272 -16.30 -14.50 -6.82
CA PHE A 272 -15.60 -14.15 -5.59
C PHE A 272 -16.20 -12.85 -5.01
N MET A 273 -16.63 -12.87 -3.75
CA MET A 273 -17.25 -11.73 -3.04
C MET A 273 -18.53 -11.13 -3.70
N SER A 274 -19.27 -11.94 -4.47
CA SER A 274 -20.58 -11.55 -5.03
C SER A 274 -20.57 -10.40 -6.07
N ASP A 275 -19.46 -10.14 -6.78
CA ASP A 275 -19.39 -9.11 -7.85
C ASP A 275 -20.41 -9.29 -8.97
N HIS A 276 -20.86 -10.52 -9.17
CA HIS A 276 -21.89 -10.84 -10.12
C HIS A 276 -23.19 -10.07 -9.85
N SER A 277 -23.54 -9.84 -8.58
CA SER A 277 -24.78 -9.17 -8.18
C SER A 277 -24.83 -7.69 -8.55
N LEU A 278 -23.69 -7.00 -8.64
CA LEU A 278 -23.60 -5.58 -9.00
C LEU A 278 -23.58 -5.35 -10.52
N ASN A 279 -23.25 -6.37 -11.30
CA ASN A 279 -23.10 -6.30 -12.76
C ASN A 279 -24.14 -7.12 -13.52
N GLN A 280 -25.18 -7.64 -12.84
CA GLN A 280 -26.25 -8.32 -13.56
C GLN A 280 -27.03 -7.31 -14.41
N PRO A 281 -27.22 -7.56 -15.71
CA PRO A 281 -28.20 -6.80 -16.48
C PRO A 281 -29.58 -6.98 -15.84
N VAL A 282 -30.32 -5.87 -15.72
CA VAL A 282 -31.70 -5.86 -15.21
C VAL A 282 -32.48 -6.96 -15.93
N THR A 283 -32.98 -7.94 -15.18
CA THR A 283 -33.72 -9.04 -15.79
C THR A 283 -35.08 -8.54 -16.25
N THR A 284 -35.70 -9.24 -17.20
CA THR A 284 -37.08 -8.94 -17.62
C THR A 284 -38.06 -8.99 -16.43
N ASN A 285 -37.76 -9.78 -15.40
CA ASN A 285 -38.57 -9.84 -14.20
C ASN A 285 -38.42 -8.57 -13.34
N ASP A 286 -37.19 -8.08 -13.17
CA ASP A 286 -36.91 -6.82 -12.45
C ASP A 286 -37.58 -5.63 -13.14
N PHE A 287 -37.52 -5.59 -14.47
CA PHE A 287 -38.20 -4.56 -15.26
C PHE A 287 -39.73 -4.63 -15.12
N ARG A 288 -40.31 -5.84 -15.07
CA ARG A 288 -41.75 -6.03 -14.83
C ARG A 288 -42.17 -5.55 -13.46
N HIS A 289 -41.38 -5.83 -12.42
CA HIS A 289 -41.64 -5.34 -11.07
C HIS A 289 -41.56 -3.81 -10.98
N PHE A 290 -40.54 -3.21 -11.60
CA PHE A 290 -40.41 -1.76 -11.70
C PHE A 290 -41.60 -1.13 -12.46
N ALA A 291 -41.97 -1.69 -13.62
CA ALA A 291 -43.10 -1.21 -14.41
C ALA A 291 -44.43 -1.32 -13.65
N ALA A 292 -44.66 -2.43 -12.93
CA ALA A 292 -45.85 -2.61 -12.10
C ALA A 292 -45.90 -1.60 -10.94
N ALA A 293 -44.77 -1.34 -10.28
CA ALA A 293 -44.67 -0.34 -9.22
C ALA A 293 -44.97 1.09 -9.75
N MET A 294 -44.42 1.44 -10.91
CA MET A 294 -44.68 2.72 -11.58
C MET A 294 -46.15 2.88 -11.99
N ILE A 295 -46.77 1.83 -12.54
CA ILE A 295 -48.19 1.84 -12.91
C ILE A 295 -49.08 1.99 -11.65
N SER A 296 -48.71 1.32 -10.55
CA SER A 296 -49.41 1.44 -9.28
C SER A 296 -49.33 2.86 -8.71
N ALA A 297 -48.14 3.46 -8.72
CA ALA A 297 -47.95 4.85 -8.27
C ALA A 297 -48.72 5.85 -9.13
N ASN A 298 -48.71 5.68 -10.45
CA ASN A 298 -49.50 6.53 -11.36
C ASN A 298 -51.02 6.36 -11.15
N LYS A 299 -51.48 5.15 -10.84
CA LYS A 299 -52.90 4.91 -10.53
C LYS A 299 -53.32 5.63 -9.25
N GLN A 300 -52.49 5.64 -8.21
CA GLN A 300 -52.76 6.40 -6.98
C GLN A 300 -52.87 7.91 -7.22
N VAL A 301 -52.02 8.47 -8.08
CA VAL A 301 -52.08 9.90 -8.46
C VAL A 301 -53.34 10.22 -9.26
N VAL A 302 -53.72 9.34 -10.21
CA VAL A 302 -54.95 9.51 -11.00
C VAL A 302 -56.20 9.37 -10.13
N ASP A 303 -56.22 8.45 -9.17
CA ASP A 303 -57.34 8.28 -8.25
C ASP A 303 -57.47 9.48 -7.28
N MET A 304 -56.36 10.08 -6.83
CA MET A 304 -56.38 11.36 -6.09
C MET A 304 -56.98 12.51 -6.91
N LEU A 305 -56.73 12.55 -8.21
CA LEU A 305 -57.24 13.58 -9.12
C LEU A 305 -58.70 13.37 -9.54
N ARG A 306 -59.29 12.21 -9.22
CA ARG A 306 -60.66 11.84 -9.61
C ARG A 306 -61.71 12.10 -8.54
N VAL A 307 -61.29 12.47 -7.32
CA VAL A 307 -62.22 12.88 -6.27
C VAL A 307 -62.76 14.26 -6.61
N PRO A 308 -64.09 14.44 -6.80
CA PRO A 308 -64.65 15.77 -7.05
C PRO A 308 -64.49 16.65 -5.81
N PRO A 309 -64.23 17.96 -5.96
CA PRO A 309 -64.17 18.85 -4.82
C PRO A 309 -65.59 19.05 -4.27
N GLU A 310 -65.91 18.45 -3.12
CA GLU A 310 -67.00 18.95 -2.29
C GLU A 310 -66.55 20.28 -1.67
N LEU A 311 -66.75 21.36 -2.42
CA LEU A 311 -66.68 22.73 -1.93
C LEU A 311 -67.92 22.99 -1.06
N THR A 312 -67.84 22.62 0.22
CA THR A 312 -68.71 23.21 1.24
C THR A 312 -68.09 24.53 1.71
N LEU A 313 -68.92 25.59 1.70
CA LEU A 313 -68.61 26.99 1.99
C LEU A 313 -67.92 27.23 3.36
N ALA A 314 -67.83 26.20 4.22
CA ALA A 314 -67.18 26.27 5.52
C ALA A 314 -65.64 26.39 5.46
N HIS A 315 -64.99 26.00 4.36
CA HIS A 315 -63.52 26.06 4.24
C HIS A 315 -62.94 27.40 3.75
N MET A 316 -63.77 28.36 3.31
CA MET A 316 -63.28 29.63 2.76
C MET A 316 -62.88 30.68 3.82
N HIS A 317 -63.11 30.44 5.12
CA HIS A 317 -62.77 31.38 6.19
C HIS A 317 -61.39 31.17 6.84
N GLN A 318 -60.60 30.18 6.43
CA GLN A 318 -59.26 29.95 7.00
C GLN A 318 -58.10 30.45 6.13
N MET A 319 -58.36 31.04 4.95
CA MET A 319 -57.32 31.70 4.14
C MET A 319 -57.40 33.22 4.26
N ALA A 320 -57.16 33.73 5.48
CA ALA A 320 -56.65 35.08 5.66
C ALA A 320 -55.12 35.01 5.65
N PHE A 321 -54.52 35.45 4.56
CA PHE A 321 -53.08 35.70 4.42
C PHE A 321 -52.59 36.69 5.49
N PRO A 322 -51.30 36.59 5.85
CA PRO A 322 -50.41 37.64 5.35
C PRO A 322 -49.30 37.02 4.54
N GLY A 323 -49.27 37.37 3.26
CA GLY A 323 -48.08 37.23 2.44
C GLY A 323 -47.09 38.32 2.82
N THR A 324 -45.85 37.93 3.09
CA THR A 324 -44.68 38.52 2.42
C THR A 324 -43.47 37.61 2.66
N GLU A 325 -43.03 37.01 1.56
CA GLU A 325 -41.63 36.85 1.12
C GLU A 325 -40.54 36.47 2.14
N SER A 326 -39.91 35.32 1.85
CA SER A 326 -38.49 35.19 1.51
C SER A 326 -37.70 34.17 2.34
N GLN A 327 -36.93 33.37 1.59
CA GLN A 327 -35.73 32.63 1.97
C GLN A 327 -35.85 31.30 2.75
N GLY A 328 -35.55 30.22 2.01
CA GLY A 328 -34.37 29.38 2.25
C GLY A 328 -34.45 28.37 3.39
N ASN A 329 -34.48 27.07 3.05
CA ASN A 329 -33.91 25.97 3.82
C ASN A 329 -33.65 24.80 2.85
N ALA A 330 -32.42 24.43 2.51
CA ALA A 330 -31.38 23.83 3.35
C ALA A 330 -31.85 22.48 3.94
N LEU A 331 -31.56 21.41 3.19
CA LEU A 331 -31.47 20.06 3.73
C LEU A 331 -30.31 20.01 4.72
N LYS A 332 -30.61 19.68 5.99
CA LYS A 332 -29.63 19.12 6.92
C LYS A 332 -30.05 17.71 7.35
N PRO A 333 -29.08 16.80 7.57
CA PRO A 333 -29.33 15.39 7.86
C PRO A 333 -29.67 15.17 9.33
N LEU A 334 -30.58 14.23 9.58
CA LEU A 334 -30.88 13.69 10.90
C LEU A 334 -29.76 12.77 11.37
N TYR A 335 -29.02 13.24 12.38
CA TYR A 335 -28.22 12.43 13.28
C TYR A 335 -29.12 11.63 14.22
N HIS A 336 -28.78 10.36 14.44
CA HIS A 336 -29.22 9.60 15.61
C HIS A 336 -28.63 10.23 16.88
N GLN A 337 -29.50 10.71 17.76
CA GLN A 337 -29.18 10.95 19.17
C GLN A 337 -29.30 9.64 19.96
N ALA A 338 -28.19 9.22 20.55
CA ALA A 338 -28.16 8.28 21.66
C ALA A 338 -28.54 9.04 22.95
N ALA A 339 -29.40 8.42 23.77
CA ALA A 339 -29.80 8.94 25.07
C ALA A 339 -28.64 8.85 26.07
N SER A 340 -28.34 9.98 26.72
CA SER A 340 -27.53 10.05 27.94
C SER A 340 -28.45 9.92 29.15
N SER A 341 -28.05 9.12 30.13
CA SER A 341 -28.59 9.11 31.49
C SER A 341 -27.45 9.50 32.43
N ASP A 342 -27.57 10.67 33.04
CA ASP A 342 -26.69 11.19 34.08
C ASP A 342 -26.75 10.33 35.35
N LEU A 343 -25.62 10.14 36.03
CA LEU A 343 -25.45 10.20 37.50
C LEU A 343 -23.94 10.35 37.86
N PRO A 344 -23.59 10.87 39.07
CA PRO A 344 -22.58 11.90 39.22
C PRO A 344 -21.22 11.45 39.77
N MET A 345 -20.25 12.35 39.60
CA MET A 345 -18.87 12.32 40.11
C MET A 345 -18.76 12.35 41.64
N GLU A 346 -17.86 11.51 42.16
CA GLU A 346 -17.01 11.81 43.31
C GLU A 346 -15.54 11.74 42.87
N GLY A 347 -14.73 12.69 43.34
CA GLY A 347 -13.39 12.97 42.83
C GLY A 347 -12.22 12.36 43.62
N ILE A 348 -11.06 13.01 43.43
CA ILE A 348 -9.71 12.84 44.05
C ILE A 348 -8.72 12.03 43.16
N PRO A 349 -7.43 12.42 43.02
CA PRO A 349 -6.84 13.72 42.68
C PRO A 349 -5.76 13.62 41.57
N ARG A 350 -5.37 14.78 41.01
CA ARG A 350 -4.31 14.95 40.02
C ARG A 350 -2.92 14.60 40.58
N GLN A 351 -2.13 13.83 39.83
CA GLN A 351 -0.67 13.72 40.02
C GLN A 351 0.08 14.46 38.92
N ASP A 352 0.95 15.37 39.34
CA ASP A 352 1.90 16.13 38.54
C ASP A 352 2.91 15.23 37.82
N HIS A 353 3.11 15.45 36.52
CA HIS A 353 4.21 14.87 35.76
C HIS A 353 5.31 15.90 35.50
N ARG A 354 6.41 15.75 36.24
CA ARG A 354 7.73 16.33 35.93
C ARG A 354 8.33 15.68 34.67
N PRO A 355 9.19 16.40 33.92
CA PRO A 355 9.88 15.86 32.76
C PRO A 355 10.98 14.86 33.15
N ARG A 356 10.98 13.68 32.53
CA ARG A 356 11.95 12.60 32.75
C ARG A 356 13.15 12.76 31.80
N LYS A 357 14.33 13.02 32.36
CA LYS A 357 15.63 13.07 31.67
C LYS A 357 15.92 11.76 30.92
N SER A 358 16.47 11.86 29.70
CA SER A 358 16.97 10.72 28.94
C SER A 358 18.26 10.17 29.54
N LEU A 359 18.31 8.87 29.77
CA LEU A 359 19.52 8.13 30.16
C LEU A 359 20.18 7.63 28.87
N LYS A 360 21.40 8.12 28.61
CA LYS A 360 22.29 7.58 27.57
C LYS A 360 22.66 6.14 27.93
N SER A 361 22.47 5.21 26.99
CA SER A 361 22.87 3.81 27.10
C SER A 361 24.39 3.69 27.06
N GLU A 362 25.00 3.20 28.13
CA GLU A 362 26.42 2.83 28.20
C GLU A 362 26.69 1.63 27.28
N ARG A 363 27.59 1.78 26.31
CA ARG A 363 28.12 0.66 25.52
C ARG A 363 29.11 -0.11 26.38
N SER A 364 28.75 -1.30 26.82
CA SER A 364 29.67 -2.25 27.47
C SER A 364 30.74 -2.74 26.49
N ALA A 365 31.98 -2.86 26.96
CA ALA A 365 33.11 -3.32 26.16
C ALA A 365 32.91 -4.78 25.63
N PRO A 366 33.43 -5.11 24.43
CA PRO A 366 33.37 -6.46 23.87
C PRO A 366 34.08 -7.49 24.76
N ILE A 367 33.57 -8.73 24.80
CA ILE A 367 34.27 -9.86 25.45
C ILE A 367 35.62 -10.08 24.74
N PRO A 368 36.77 -10.02 25.43
CA PRO A 368 38.07 -10.21 24.82
C PRO A 368 38.17 -11.56 24.09
N GLY A 369 38.60 -11.55 22.82
CA GLY A 369 38.74 -12.75 22.00
C GLY A 369 37.47 -13.24 21.30
N VAL A 370 36.30 -12.66 21.58
CA VAL A 370 35.02 -13.05 20.93
C VAL A 370 34.70 -12.09 19.80
N MET A 371 35.11 -12.43 18.59
CA MET A 371 34.90 -11.63 17.38
C MET A 371 34.36 -12.50 16.24
N VAL A 372 33.42 -11.95 15.46
CA VAL A 372 32.98 -12.55 14.20
C VAL A 372 33.71 -11.84 13.06
N PRO A 373 34.59 -12.55 12.31
CA PRO A 373 35.32 -11.94 11.20
C PRO A 373 34.40 -11.40 10.11
N ASP A 374 34.87 -10.35 9.43
CA ASP A 374 34.16 -9.79 8.28
C ASP A 374 34.30 -10.67 7.04
N ILE A 375 33.26 -10.70 6.22
CA ILE A 375 33.29 -11.42 4.94
C ILE A 375 33.95 -10.52 3.89
N PRO A 376 34.75 -11.08 2.97
CA PRO A 376 35.13 -10.38 1.74
C PRO A 376 33.92 -9.72 1.06
N LYS A 377 34.07 -8.47 0.57
CA LYS A 377 32.94 -7.72 -0.02
C LYS A 377 32.54 -8.22 -1.42
N HIS A 378 33.42 -8.96 -2.12
CA HIS A 378 33.22 -9.49 -3.46
C HIS A 378 33.92 -10.84 -3.64
N GLY A 379 33.33 -11.75 -4.42
CA GLY A 379 33.93 -13.04 -4.80
C GLY A 379 32.90 -14.17 -4.93
N LYS A 380 33.19 -15.16 -5.79
CA LYS A 380 32.33 -16.35 -5.99
C LYS A 380 32.25 -17.25 -4.75
N ASP A 381 33.22 -17.12 -3.83
CA ASP A 381 33.35 -17.97 -2.64
C ASP A 381 32.77 -17.33 -1.36
N LEU A 382 32.05 -16.20 -1.49
CA LEU A 382 31.41 -15.49 -0.37
C LEU A 382 30.55 -16.43 0.49
N PHE A 383 29.77 -17.25 -0.19
CA PHE A 383 28.84 -18.18 0.42
C PHE A 383 29.57 -19.30 1.16
N MET A 384 30.63 -19.84 0.57
CA MET A 384 31.46 -20.87 1.19
C MET A 384 32.17 -20.34 2.44
N ALA A 385 32.65 -19.10 2.42
CA ALA A 385 33.21 -18.46 3.60
C ALA A 385 32.17 -18.25 4.73
N ILE A 386 30.90 -18.00 4.37
CA ILE A 386 29.81 -17.90 5.35
C ILE A 386 29.50 -19.25 5.99
N VAL A 387 29.32 -20.29 5.17
CA VAL A 387 29.03 -21.65 5.65
C VAL A 387 30.20 -22.16 6.48
N LYS A 388 31.44 -21.95 6.05
CA LYS A 388 32.65 -22.31 6.80
C LYS A 388 32.68 -21.69 8.19
N GLN A 389 32.46 -20.36 8.31
CA GLN A 389 32.42 -19.71 9.63
C GLN A 389 31.28 -20.23 10.53
N TRP A 390 30.18 -20.67 9.93
CA TRP A 390 29.04 -21.21 10.68
C TRP A 390 29.26 -22.65 11.17
N GLU A 391 29.75 -23.53 10.29
CA GLU A 391 29.88 -24.98 10.51
C GLU A 391 31.23 -25.41 11.11
N GLU A 392 32.33 -24.80 10.67
CA GLU A 392 33.70 -25.23 10.98
C GLU A 392 34.48 -24.18 11.79
N GLY A 393 34.06 -22.91 11.72
CA GLY A 393 34.85 -21.78 12.19
C GLY A 393 35.91 -21.34 11.17
N ASP A 394 36.74 -20.38 11.56
CA ASP A 394 37.89 -19.92 10.78
C ASP A 394 39.06 -19.55 11.71
N PRO A 395 39.89 -20.54 12.10
CA PRO A 395 41.04 -20.29 12.97
C PRO A 395 42.03 -19.27 12.41
N SER A 396 42.12 -19.15 11.08
CA SER A 396 43.03 -18.19 10.42
C SER A 396 42.62 -16.73 10.65
N GLN A 397 41.36 -16.49 11.01
CA GLN A 397 40.79 -15.18 11.32
C GLN A 397 40.42 -15.04 12.81
N GLY A 398 40.90 -15.94 13.66
CA GLY A 398 40.64 -15.92 15.11
C GLY A 398 39.28 -16.48 15.53
N LEU A 399 38.54 -17.13 14.63
CA LEU A 399 37.27 -17.81 14.93
C LEU A 399 37.53 -19.31 15.12
N THR A 400 37.99 -19.72 16.31
CA THR A 400 38.34 -21.12 16.57
C THR A 400 37.13 -22.03 16.81
N THR A 401 36.01 -21.46 17.26
CA THR A 401 34.77 -22.20 17.54
C THR A 401 33.73 -21.85 16.47
N PRO A 402 33.10 -22.85 15.81
CA PRO A 402 32.01 -22.61 14.87
C PRO A 402 30.90 -21.76 15.47
N LEU A 403 30.32 -20.86 14.68
CA LEU A 403 29.30 -19.94 15.20
C LEU A 403 28.03 -20.67 15.67
N LYS A 404 27.70 -21.85 15.11
CA LYS A 404 26.55 -22.66 15.55
C LYS A 404 26.69 -23.11 17.02
N ASP A 405 27.93 -23.33 17.47
CA ASP A 405 28.28 -23.87 18.80
C ASP A 405 28.62 -22.78 19.83
N TRP A 406 28.47 -21.50 19.48
CA TRP A 406 28.74 -20.41 20.40
C TRP A 406 27.79 -20.40 21.61
N PRO A 407 28.30 -20.11 22.83
CA PRO A 407 27.47 -19.88 24.00
C PRO A 407 26.49 -18.72 23.81
N VAL A 408 25.30 -18.82 24.41
CA VAL A 408 24.20 -17.86 24.20
C VAL A 408 24.58 -16.45 24.65
N GLU A 409 25.34 -16.34 25.73
CA GLU A 409 25.89 -15.11 26.29
C GLU A 409 26.82 -14.36 25.32
N TRP A 410 27.42 -15.04 24.35
CA TRP A 410 28.35 -14.42 23.39
C TRP A 410 27.66 -13.68 22.26
N TYR A 411 26.33 -13.82 22.11
CA TYR A 411 25.57 -13.19 21.03
C TYR A 411 24.21 -12.64 21.45
N THR A 412 23.88 -12.68 22.75
CA THR A 412 22.67 -12.11 23.33
C THR A 412 23.00 -10.99 24.32
N GLY A 413 21.97 -10.33 24.88
CA GLY A 413 22.18 -9.22 25.83
C GLY A 413 22.98 -8.07 25.22
N SER A 414 24.02 -7.63 25.91
CA SER A 414 24.94 -6.57 25.47
C SER A 414 25.73 -6.93 24.21
N MET A 415 25.98 -8.23 23.97
CA MET A 415 26.71 -8.72 22.80
C MET A 415 25.86 -8.76 21.53
N ARG A 416 24.54 -8.53 21.62
CA ARG A 416 23.62 -8.55 20.48
C ARG A 416 24.06 -7.62 19.35
N LEU A 417 24.52 -6.41 19.69
CA LEU A 417 24.95 -5.40 18.72
C LEU A 417 26.41 -5.59 18.25
N VAL A 418 27.20 -6.40 18.96
CA VAL A 418 28.63 -6.62 18.66
C VAL A 418 28.79 -7.84 17.75
N THR A 419 28.23 -8.98 18.16
CA THR A 419 28.39 -10.28 17.47
C THR A 419 27.05 -10.90 17.07
N GLY A 420 25.96 -10.56 17.78
CA GLY A 420 24.64 -11.15 17.55
C GLY A 420 24.08 -10.93 16.15
N THR A 421 24.16 -9.71 15.63
CA THR A 421 23.73 -9.40 14.26
C THR A 421 24.52 -10.19 13.22
N LYS A 422 25.87 -10.22 13.33
CA LYS A 422 26.73 -10.94 12.38
C LYS A 422 26.46 -12.44 12.41
N ARG A 423 26.35 -13.04 13.61
CA ARG A 423 26.01 -14.45 13.79
C ARG A 423 24.65 -14.82 13.20
N SER A 424 23.63 -14.00 13.47
CA SER A 424 22.27 -14.23 12.94
C SER A 424 22.24 -14.22 11.41
N ASN A 425 23.02 -13.33 10.78
CA ASN A 425 23.16 -13.29 9.33
C ASN A 425 23.82 -14.57 8.79
N ARG A 426 24.84 -15.11 9.47
CA ARG A 426 25.51 -16.36 9.03
C ARG A 426 24.61 -17.57 9.15
N LYS A 427 23.86 -17.67 10.26
CA LYS A 427 22.84 -18.70 10.47
C LYS A 427 21.83 -18.73 9.31
N LEU A 428 21.29 -17.58 8.95
CA LEU A 428 20.26 -17.48 7.91
C LEU A 428 20.75 -17.92 6.53
N VAL A 429 22.05 -17.78 6.26
CA VAL A 429 22.66 -18.22 5.00
C VAL A 429 22.95 -19.72 5.05
N ALA A 430 23.48 -20.24 6.15
CA ALA A 430 23.74 -21.67 6.33
C ALA A 430 22.45 -22.51 6.33
N ASP A 431 21.40 -22.07 7.04
CA ASP A 431 20.08 -22.73 7.08
C ASP A 431 19.41 -22.77 5.69
N LYS A 432 19.82 -21.89 4.76
CA LYS A 432 19.35 -21.88 3.36
C LYS A 432 20.18 -22.79 2.45
N TYR A 433 21.35 -23.25 2.89
CA TYR A 433 22.21 -24.17 2.13
C TYR A 433 21.81 -25.63 2.30
N GLU A 434 21.41 -26.02 3.52
CA GLU A 434 21.02 -27.40 3.84
C GLU A 434 19.62 -27.78 3.31
N ARG A 435 18.97 -26.91 2.53
CA ARG A 435 17.68 -27.11 1.87
C ARG A 435 17.83 -27.00 0.36
#